data_AF-A0A0F9A8Q6-F1
#
_entry.id   AF-A0A0F9A8Q6-F1
#
_cell.length_a   1.000
_cell.length_b   1.000
_cell.length_c   1.000
_cell.angle_alpha   90.00
_cell.angle_beta   90.00
_cell.angle_gamma   90.00
#
_symmetry.space_group_name_H-M   'P 1'
#
loop_
_entity.id
_entity.type
_entity.pdbx_description
1 polymer ?
#
loop_
_entity_poly.entity_id
_entity_poly.type
_entity_poly.pdbx_seq_one_letter_code
_entity_poly.pdbx_strand_id
1 'polypeptide(L)'
;MNALDVDSSEIKEWAEKKMSKQGLPLPAKPTGKDVEFEYPEDPSKLTSIEISQWMAKFIGWFNWTTTLLGRVASELVLIEAEYRLKVNAFRADVLEGLPSRPAAEVVEATVLKEHDELTPIYERRLKLLSVEKSLDSRAKIYERGYAAMSRELSRREMETKIQ
;
A
#
# COMPACT_ATOMS: atom_id res chain seq x y z
N MET A 1 -22.90 2.76 -21.81
CA MET A 1 -21.47 2.57 -21.53
C MET A 1 -21.14 1.16 -21.94
N ASN A 2 -20.30 1.01 -22.96
CA ASN A 2 -19.70 -0.28 -23.24
C ASN A 2 -18.68 -0.56 -22.13
N ALA A 3 -18.46 -1.83 -21.80
CA ALA A 3 -17.56 -2.18 -20.69
C ALA A 3 -16.15 -1.61 -20.95
N LEU A 4 -15.72 -1.58 -22.22
CA LEU A 4 -14.42 -1.10 -22.66
C LEU A 4 -14.24 0.43 -22.57
N ASP A 5 -15.30 1.21 -22.35
CA ASP A 5 -15.25 2.67 -22.31
C ASP A 5 -14.86 3.22 -20.92
N VAL A 6 -14.66 2.36 -19.91
CA VAL A 6 -14.36 2.80 -18.54
C VAL A 6 -12.87 3.14 -18.41
N ASP A 7 -12.57 4.44 -18.33
CA ASP A 7 -11.24 4.95 -18.03
C ASP A 7 -11.02 5.10 -16.51
N SER A 8 -10.06 4.34 -15.96
CA SER A 8 -9.71 4.39 -14.54
C SER A 8 -9.17 5.75 -14.09
N SER A 9 -8.67 6.57 -15.01
CA SER A 9 -8.17 7.92 -14.72
C SER A 9 -9.29 8.90 -14.36
N GLU A 10 -10.44 8.83 -15.05
CA GLU A 10 -11.60 9.69 -14.76
C GLU A 10 -12.20 9.41 -13.39
N ILE A 11 -12.30 8.13 -13.01
CA ILE A 11 -12.81 7.71 -11.70
C ILE A 11 -11.83 8.15 -10.59
N LYS A 12 -10.52 8.05 -10.85
CA LYS A 12 -9.48 8.54 -9.93
C LYS A 12 -9.62 10.04 -9.69
N GLU A 13 -9.75 10.85 -10.74
CA GLU A 13 -9.95 12.29 -10.60
C GLU A 13 -11.22 12.64 -9.83
N TRP A 14 -12.32 11.95 -10.10
CA TRP A 14 -13.57 12.14 -9.37
C TRP A 14 -13.40 11.84 -7.87
N ALA A 15 -12.73 10.73 -7.54
CA ALA A 15 -12.48 10.34 -6.15
C ALA A 15 -11.58 11.36 -5.43
N GLU A 16 -10.51 11.82 -6.07
CA GLU A 16 -9.62 12.86 -5.53
C GLU A 16 -10.35 14.18 -5.29
N LYS A 17 -11.19 14.61 -6.23
CA LYS A 17 -12.05 15.81 -6.08
C LYS A 17 -13.06 15.67 -4.93
N LYS A 18 -13.57 14.47 -4.67
CA LYS A 18 -14.51 14.22 -3.57
C LYS A 18 -13.79 14.22 -2.21
N MET A 19 -12.59 13.65 -2.16
CA MET A 19 -11.77 13.61 -0.95
C MET A 19 -11.22 14.99 -0.58
N SER A 20 -10.80 15.81 -1.55
CA SER A 20 -10.27 17.15 -1.28
C SER A 20 -11.30 18.08 -0.62
N LYS A 21 -12.58 17.91 -0.94
CA LYS A 21 -13.70 18.65 -0.32
C LYS A 21 -13.89 18.38 1.16
N GLN A 22 -13.35 17.28 1.68
CA GLN A 22 -13.50 16.96 3.10
C GLN A 22 -12.56 17.76 4.01
N GLY A 23 -11.57 18.46 3.46
CA GLY A 23 -10.65 19.29 4.24
C GLY A 23 -9.83 18.51 5.28
N LEU A 24 -9.71 17.18 5.12
CA LEU A 24 -8.99 16.34 6.06
C LEU A 24 -7.49 16.62 5.94
N PRO A 25 -6.80 16.91 7.06
CA PRO A 25 -5.36 17.12 7.03
C PRO A 25 -4.67 15.83 6.61
N LEU A 26 -3.86 15.89 5.56
CA LEU A 26 -2.99 14.79 5.18
C LEU A 26 -1.66 14.92 5.93
N PRO A 27 -1.13 13.83 6.50
CA PRO A 27 0.21 13.83 7.06
C PRO A 27 1.21 14.33 6.03
N ALA A 28 2.05 15.28 6.42
CA ALA A 28 3.20 15.67 5.61
C ALA A 28 4.23 14.54 5.61
N LYS A 29 5.01 14.42 4.53
CA LYS A 29 6.19 13.55 4.53
C LYS A 29 7.09 13.97 5.69
N PRO A 30 7.48 13.05 6.60
CA PRO A 30 8.41 13.38 7.68
C PRO A 30 9.71 13.94 7.09
N THR A 31 10.20 15.02 7.69
CA THR A 31 11.45 15.68 7.30
C THR A 31 12.53 15.38 8.35
N GLY A 32 13.75 15.09 7.89
CA GLY A 32 14.90 14.78 8.73
C GLY A 32 16.15 14.60 7.86
N LYS A 33 17.33 14.86 8.42
CA LYS A 33 18.61 14.69 7.70
C LYS A 33 18.91 13.22 7.37
N ASP A 34 18.28 12.28 8.08
CA ASP A 34 18.52 10.85 7.94
C ASP A 34 17.44 10.24 7.04
N VAL A 35 17.69 10.27 5.72
CA VAL A 35 16.84 9.58 4.72
C VAL A 35 16.95 8.06 4.88
N GLU A 36 18.03 7.60 5.50
CA GLU A 36 18.31 6.22 5.90
C GLU A 36 18.45 6.19 7.43
N PHE A 37 17.33 6.11 8.14
CA PHE A 37 17.37 6.05 9.59
C PHE A 37 17.65 4.61 10.03
N GLU A 38 18.87 4.35 10.51
CA GLU A 38 19.25 3.05 11.06
C GLU A 38 18.46 2.77 12.34
N TYR A 39 17.59 1.77 12.27
CA TYR A 39 16.76 1.34 13.39
C TYR A 39 17.65 0.99 14.59
N PRO A 40 17.35 1.46 15.82
CA PRO A 40 18.21 1.23 16.96
C PRO A 40 18.10 -0.26 17.32
N GLU A 41 19.23 -0.96 17.30
CA GLU A 41 19.26 -2.40 17.53
C GLU A 41 18.73 -2.78 18.92
N ASP A 42 18.90 -1.91 19.91
CA ASP A 42 18.55 -2.17 21.30
C ASP A 42 18.00 -0.92 22.01
N PRO A 43 16.67 -0.84 22.28
CA PRO A 43 16.04 0.25 23.02
C PRO A 43 16.60 0.45 24.43
N SER A 44 17.17 -0.57 25.06
CA SER A 44 17.69 -0.48 26.43
C SER A 44 18.91 0.44 26.55
N LYS A 45 19.64 0.64 25.44
CA LYS A 45 20.83 1.51 25.37
C LYS A 45 20.48 2.99 25.18
N LEU A 46 19.24 3.30 24.83
CA LEU A 46 18.79 4.67 24.61
C LEU A 46 18.47 5.35 25.94
N THR A 47 18.50 6.68 26.00
CA THR A 47 17.94 7.48 27.10
C THR A 47 16.42 7.63 26.94
N SER A 48 15.69 8.02 28.00
CA SER A 48 14.24 8.24 27.91
C SER A 48 13.87 9.32 26.88
N ILE A 49 14.70 10.36 26.76
CA ILE A 49 14.52 11.42 25.75
C ILE A 49 14.67 10.85 24.34
N GLU A 50 15.70 10.06 24.10
CA GLU A 50 15.90 9.41 22.80
C GLU A 50 14.75 8.46 22.46
N ILE A 51 14.27 7.68 23.43
CA ILE A 51 13.10 6.80 23.25
C ILE A 51 11.88 7.62 22.80
N SER A 52 11.57 8.74 23.46
CA SER A 52 10.46 9.62 23.06
C SER A 52 10.66 10.21 21.66
N GLN A 53 11.88 10.60 21.28
CA GLN A 53 12.19 11.07 19.93
C GLN A 53 11.98 9.97 18.88
N TRP A 54 12.39 8.73 19.18
CA TRP A 54 12.17 7.58 18.32
C TRP A 54 10.69 7.25 18.15
N MET A 55 9.90 7.29 19.23
CA MET A 55 8.45 7.14 19.19
C MET A 55 7.80 8.20 18.27
N ALA A 56 8.21 9.47 18.39
CA ALA A 56 7.73 10.54 17.53
C ALA A 56 8.09 10.35 16.05
N LYS A 57 9.30 9.83 15.77
CA LYS A 57 9.71 9.49 14.39
C LYS A 57 8.89 8.32 13.84
N PHE A 58 8.70 7.25 14.61
CA PHE A 58 7.91 6.10 14.18
C PHE A 58 6.46 6.46 13.87
N ILE A 59 5.81 7.26 14.71
CA ILE A 59 4.43 7.68 14.43
C ILE A 59 4.34 8.57 13.18
N GLY A 60 5.31 9.47 12.96
CA GLY A 60 5.36 10.30 11.76
C GLY A 60 5.50 9.46 10.49
N TRP A 61 6.44 8.51 10.47
CA TRP A 61 6.63 7.60 9.33
C TRP A 61 5.47 6.62 9.14
N PHE A 62 4.88 6.12 10.22
CA PHE A 62 3.67 5.30 10.19
C PHE A 62 2.53 6.05 9.50
N ASN A 63 2.18 7.25 9.96
CA ASN A 63 1.08 8.04 9.40
C ASN A 63 1.29 8.36 7.91
N TRP A 64 2.53 8.72 7.53
CA TRP A 64 2.86 8.97 6.14
C TRP A 64 2.78 7.72 5.27
N THR A 65 3.29 6.58 5.75
CA THR A 65 3.24 5.30 5.03
C THR A 65 1.81 4.82 4.87
N THR A 66 0.95 4.98 5.88
CA THR A 66 -0.48 4.68 5.81
C THR A 66 -1.20 5.55 4.78
N THR A 67 -0.79 6.83 4.65
CA THR A 67 -1.30 7.71 3.59
C THR A 67 -0.90 7.22 2.20
N LEU A 68 0.35 6.81 2.02
CA LEU A 68 0.83 6.23 0.76
C LEU A 68 0.13 4.90 0.44
N LEU A 69 -0.08 4.05 1.44
CA LEU A 69 -0.87 2.81 1.33
C LEU A 69 -2.28 3.11 0.82
N GLY A 70 -2.97 4.06 1.42
CA GLY A 70 -4.32 4.44 1.00
C GLY A 70 -4.39 4.87 -0.47
N ARG A 71 -3.37 5.61 -0.94
CA ARG A 71 -3.26 6.03 -2.35
C ARG A 71 -3.04 4.84 -3.28
N VAL A 72 -2.08 3.97 -2.95
CA VAL A 72 -1.76 2.80 -3.77
C VAL A 72 -2.92 1.81 -3.79
N ALA A 73 -3.57 1.55 -2.65
CA ALA A 73 -4.73 0.67 -2.57
C ALA A 73 -5.91 1.20 -3.39
N SER A 74 -6.16 2.51 -3.35
CA SER A 74 -7.21 3.13 -4.17
C SER A 74 -6.94 2.98 -5.66
N GLU A 75 -5.69 3.17 -6.08
CA GLU A 75 -5.29 2.97 -7.48
C GLU A 75 -5.36 1.50 -7.91
N LEU A 76 -4.95 0.59 -7.02
CA LEU A 76 -5.01 -0.85 -7.26
C LEU A 76 -6.46 -1.31 -7.47
N VAL A 77 -7.42 -0.83 -6.66
CA VAL A 77 -8.85 -1.14 -6.85
C VAL A 77 -9.34 -0.76 -8.25
N LEU A 78 -8.95 0.42 -8.75
CA LEU A 78 -9.35 0.88 -10.08
C LEU A 78 -8.71 0.03 -11.19
N ILE A 79 -7.41 -0.23 -11.09
CA ILE A 79 -6.67 -1.05 -12.06
C ILE A 79 -7.19 -2.50 -12.06
N GLU A 80 -7.49 -3.08 -10.90
CA GLU A 80 -8.06 -4.42 -10.83
C GLU A 80 -9.47 -4.50 -11.42
N ALA A 81 -10.29 -3.47 -11.22
CA ALA A 81 -11.61 -3.39 -11.83
C ALA A 81 -11.51 -3.29 -13.36
N GLU A 82 -10.66 -2.38 -13.87
CA GLU A 82 -10.42 -2.22 -15.31
C GLU A 82 -9.88 -3.51 -15.93
N TYR A 83 -8.86 -4.11 -15.30
CA TYR A 83 -8.24 -5.34 -15.76
C TYR A 83 -9.25 -6.49 -15.84
N ARG A 84 -10.00 -6.75 -14.76
CA ARG A 84 -11.01 -7.82 -14.72
C ARG A 84 -12.10 -7.62 -15.75
N LEU A 85 -12.54 -6.37 -15.93
CA LEU A 85 -13.55 -6.04 -16.92
C LEU A 85 -13.04 -6.39 -18.32
N LYS A 86 -11.82 -5.99 -18.66
CA LYS A 86 -11.25 -6.25 -19.99
C LYS A 86 -11.00 -7.74 -20.22
N VAL A 87 -10.46 -8.44 -19.22
CA VAL A 87 -10.31 -9.91 -19.29
C VAL A 87 -11.65 -10.60 -19.52
N ASN A 88 -12.73 -10.16 -18.85
CA ASN A 88 -14.05 -10.72 -19.06
C ASN A 88 -14.65 -10.38 -20.43
N ALA A 89 -14.32 -9.21 -21.01
CA ALA A 89 -14.78 -8.83 -22.34
C ALA A 89 -14.15 -9.72 -23.42
N PHE A 90 -12.84 -9.96 -23.34
CA PHE A 90 -12.09 -10.80 -24.28
C PHE A 90 -12.21 -12.30 -23.99
N ARG A 91 -12.84 -12.68 -22.88
CA ARG A 91 -13.03 -14.08 -22.51
C ARG A 91 -13.76 -14.88 -23.57
N ALA A 92 -14.75 -14.30 -24.23
CA ALA A 92 -15.53 -15.00 -25.24
C ALA A 92 -14.65 -15.44 -26.43
N ASP A 93 -13.70 -14.59 -26.81
CA ASP A 93 -12.84 -14.80 -27.98
C ASP A 93 -11.88 -15.98 -27.79
N VAL A 94 -11.38 -16.18 -26.56
CA VAL A 94 -10.41 -17.25 -26.27
C VAL A 94 -11.06 -18.58 -25.86
N LEU A 95 -12.36 -18.58 -25.50
CA LEU A 95 -13.02 -19.77 -24.96
C LEU A 95 -13.17 -20.89 -25.99
N GLU A 96 -13.27 -20.57 -27.28
CA GLU A 96 -13.39 -21.56 -28.36
C GLU A 96 -12.12 -22.40 -28.52
N GLY A 97 -10.95 -21.85 -28.18
CA GLY A 97 -9.65 -22.54 -28.24
C GLY A 97 -9.31 -23.37 -27.01
N LEU A 98 -10.14 -23.34 -25.96
CA LEU A 98 -9.87 -23.96 -24.67
C LEU A 98 -10.69 -25.24 -24.44
N PRO A 99 -10.16 -26.20 -23.64
CA PRO A 99 -10.91 -27.39 -23.26
C PRO A 99 -12.17 -27.05 -22.46
N SER A 100 -13.16 -27.95 -22.47
CA SER A 100 -14.43 -27.75 -21.76
C SER A 100 -14.22 -27.46 -20.28
N ARG A 101 -14.75 -26.32 -19.81
CA ARG A 101 -14.62 -25.77 -18.43
C ARG A 101 -13.17 -25.49 -18.02
N PRO A 102 -12.47 -24.56 -18.70
CA PRO A 102 -11.12 -24.18 -18.31
C PRO A 102 -11.13 -23.45 -16.96
N ALA A 103 -10.07 -23.60 -16.18
CA ALA A 103 -9.87 -22.84 -14.95
C ALA A 103 -9.74 -21.34 -15.27
N ALA A 104 -10.15 -20.47 -14.33
CA ALA A 104 -10.13 -19.02 -14.53
C ALA A 104 -8.71 -18.49 -14.85
N GLU A 105 -7.69 -19.04 -14.19
CA GLU A 105 -6.28 -18.68 -14.39
C GLU A 105 -5.80 -19.04 -15.81
N VAL A 106 -6.28 -20.15 -16.37
CA VAL A 106 -5.95 -20.58 -17.74
C VAL A 106 -6.61 -19.65 -18.76
N VAL A 107 -7.87 -19.27 -18.52
CA VAL A 107 -8.57 -18.29 -19.36
C VAL A 107 -7.84 -16.95 -19.32
N GLU A 108 -7.52 -16.44 -18.13
CA GLU A 108 -6.81 -15.17 -17.95
C GLU A 108 -5.45 -15.18 -18.65
N ALA A 109 -4.66 -16.25 -18.48
CA ALA A 109 -3.36 -16.39 -19.15
C ALA A 109 -3.50 -16.43 -20.68
N THR A 110 -4.56 -17.05 -21.20
CA THR A 110 -4.82 -17.11 -22.64
C THR A 110 -5.25 -15.75 -23.18
N VAL A 111 -6.14 -15.04 -22.48
CA VAL A 111 -6.52 -13.66 -22.82
C VAL A 111 -5.31 -12.74 -22.83
N LEU A 112 -4.44 -12.80 -21.82
CA LEU A 112 -3.20 -12.02 -21.78
C LEU A 112 -2.25 -12.33 -22.94
N LYS A 113 -2.22 -13.58 -23.39
CA LYS A 113 -1.37 -14.03 -24.50
C LYS A 113 -1.89 -13.57 -25.85
N GLU A 114 -3.20 -13.51 -26.04
CA GLU A 114 -3.82 -13.17 -27.32
C GLU A 114 -4.14 -11.68 -27.47
N HIS A 115 -4.25 -10.94 -26.34
CA HIS A 115 -4.56 -9.52 -26.29
C HIS A 115 -3.45 -8.73 -25.58
N ASP A 116 -2.36 -8.46 -26.32
CA ASP A 116 -1.17 -7.74 -25.82
C ASP A 116 -1.49 -6.35 -25.26
N GLU A 117 -2.60 -5.73 -25.67
CA GLU A 117 -3.11 -4.47 -25.12
C GLU A 117 -3.40 -4.51 -23.61
N LEU A 118 -3.53 -5.69 -23.02
CA LEU A 118 -3.71 -5.86 -21.57
C LEU A 118 -2.39 -5.90 -20.79
N THR A 119 -1.27 -6.16 -21.47
CA THR A 119 0.05 -6.25 -20.84
C THR A 119 0.41 -5.00 -20.03
N PRO A 120 0.21 -3.76 -20.54
CA PRO A 120 0.50 -2.55 -19.76
C PRO A 120 -0.32 -2.44 -18.46
N ILE A 121 -1.58 -2.88 -18.47
CA ILE A 121 -2.47 -2.86 -17.30
C ILE A 121 -2.03 -3.91 -16.29
N TYR A 122 -1.70 -5.10 -16.77
CA TYR A 122 -1.18 -6.19 -15.94
C TYR A 122 0.14 -5.82 -15.28
N GLU A 123 1.09 -5.22 -16.02
CA GLU A 123 2.34 -4.73 -15.46
C GLU A 123 2.11 -3.65 -14.39
N ARG A 124 1.22 -2.70 -14.66
CA ARG A 124 0.89 -1.63 -13.70
C ARG A 124 0.30 -2.24 -12.42
N ARG A 125 -0.58 -3.24 -12.55
CA ARG A 125 -1.11 -4.00 -11.41
C ARG A 125 0.00 -4.65 -10.59
N LEU A 126 0.94 -5.34 -11.23
CA LEU A 126 2.08 -5.97 -10.54
C LEU A 126 2.97 -4.95 -9.82
N LYS A 127 3.25 -3.81 -10.46
CA LYS A 127 4.01 -2.70 -9.86
C LYS A 127 3.31 -2.18 -8.60
N LEU A 128 1.99 -1.94 -8.67
CA LEU A 128 1.21 -1.45 -7.53
C LEU A 128 1.14 -2.47 -6.38
N LEU A 129 0.95 -3.76 -6.67
CA LEU A 129 0.97 -4.83 -5.65
C LEU A 129 2.32 -4.90 -4.93
N SER A 130 3.42 -4.79 -5.67
CA SER A 130 4.76 -4.78 -5.08
C SER A 130 4.99 -3.59 -4.14
N VAL A 131 4.53 -2.40 -4.57
CA VAL A 131 4.60 -1.18 -3.75
C VAL A 131 3.71 -1.29 -2.52
N GLU A 132 2.46 -1.73 -2.66
CA GLU A 132 1.53 -1.95 -1.55
C GLU A 132 2.15 -2.87 -0.51
N LYS A 133 2.68 -4.02 -0.94
CA LYS A 133 3.29 -4.99 -0.03
C LYS A 133 4.48 -4.40 0.71
N SER A 134 5.31 -3.63 0.02
CA SER A 134 6.46 -2.95 0.60
C SER A 134 6.04 -1.91 1.65
N LEU A 135 5.00 -1.13 1.37
CA LEU A 135 4.50 -0.13 2.30
C LEU A 135 3.80 -0.77 3.51
N ASP A 136 3.04 -1.85 3.34
CA ASP A 136 2.42 -2.63 4.42
C ASP A 136 3.49 -3.17 5.40
N SER A 137 4.56 -3.75 4.85
CA SER A 137 5.71 -4.17 5.65
C SER A 137 6.36 -3.01 6.41
N ARG A 138 6.54 -1.84 5.77
CA ARG A 138 7.10 -0.66 6.43
C ARG A 138 6.20 -0.11 7.54
N ALA A 139 4.89 -0.03 7.31
CA ALA A 139 3.94 0.39 8.33
C ALA A 139 4.01 -0.50 9.58
N LYS A 140 4.08 -1.82 9.39
CA LYS A 140 4.26 -2.80 10.47
C LYS A 140 5.58 -2.64 11.22
N ILE A 141 6.68 -2.29 10.53
CA ILE A 141 7.97 -2.00 11.18
C ILE A 141 7.84 -0.79 12.10
N TYR A 142 7.24 0.30 11.63
CA TYR A 142 7.09 1.52 12.44
C TYR A 142 6.17 1.31 13.63
N GLU A 143 5.05 0.60 13.45
CA GLU A 143 4.14 0.24 14.54
C GLU A 143 4.83 -0.61 15.61
N ARG A 144 5.57 -1.65 15.19
CA ARG A 144 6.32 -2.51 16.11
C ARG A 144 7.43 -1.76 16.83
N GLY A 145 8.11 -0.84 16.15
CA GLY A 145 9.13 -0.02 16.76
C GLY A 145 8.60 0.96 17.78
N TYR A 146 7.47 1.59 17.50
CA TYR A 146 6.77 2.38 18.50
C TYR A 146 6.41 1.55 19.73
N ALA A 147 5.86 0.34 19.54
CA ALA A 147 5.49 -0.54 20.64
C ALA A 147 6.69 -0.99 21.49
N ALA A 148 7.82 -1.32 20.86
CA ALA A 148 9.05 -1.69 21.56
C ALA A 148 9.58 -0.53 22.42
N MET A 149 9.64 0.68 21.86
CA MET A 149 10.06 1.89 22.56
C MET A 149 9.14 2.23 23.74
N SER A 150 7.83 2.17 23.53
CA SER A 150 6.82 2.44 24.55
C SER A 150 6.93 1.48 25.76
N ARG A 151 7.17 0.20 25.50
CA ARG A 151 7.39 -0.81 26.55
C ARG A 151 8.64 -0.50 27.37
N GLU A 152 9.74 -0.15 26.71
CA GLU A 152 11.00 0.17 27.38
C GLU A 152 10.89 1.44 28.24
N LEU A 153 10.21 2.48 27.74
CA LEU A 153 9.93 3.68 28.54
C LEU A 153 9.10 3.33 29.79
N SER A 154 8.06 2.54 29.61
CA SER A 154 7.17 2.11 30.70
C SER A 154 7.93 1.29 31.77
N ARG A 155 8.84 0.40 31.36
CA ARG A 155 9.70 -0.37 32.27
C ARG A 155 10.52 0.56 33.18
N ARG A 156 11.15 1.58 32.60
CA ARG A 156 11.98 2.55 33.34
C ARG A 156 11.19 3.39 34.33
N GLU A 157 10.00 3.82 33.94
CA GLU A 157 9.11 4.56 34.84
C GLU A 157 8.68 3.72 36.04
N MET A 158 8.48 2.40 35.86
CA MET A 158 8.20 1.49 36.98
C MET A 158 9.42 1.31 37.89
N GLU A 159 10.62 1.12 37.32
CA GLU A 159 11.86 0.98 38.10
C GLU A 159 12.15 2.21 38.95
N THR A 160 11.91 3.41 38.39
CA THR A 160 12.10 4.67 39.10
C THR A 160 11.12 4.86 40.26
N LYS A 161 9.92 4.25 40.20
CA LYS A 161 8.91 4.32 41.26
C LYS A 161 9.16 3.33 42.41
N ILE A 162 10.00 2.33 42.19
CA ILE A 162 10.31 1.27 43.18
C ILE A 162 11.55 1.63 44.00
N GLN A 163 12.40 2.54 43.51
CA GLN A 163 13.55 3.12 44.22
C GLN A 163 13.13 4.28 45.13
#